data_AF-A0A968CYP4-F1
#
_entry.id   AF-A0A968CYP4-F1
#
_cell.length_a   1.000
_cell.length_b   1.000
_cell.length_c   1.000
_cell.angle_alpha   90.00
_cell.angle_beta   90.00
_cell.angle_gamma   90.00
#
_symmetry.space_group_name_H-M   'P 1'
#
loop_
_entity.id
_entity.type
_entity.pdbx_description
1 polymer ?
#
loop_
_entity_poly.entity_id
_entity_poly.type
_entity_poly.pdbx_seq_one_letter_code
_entity_poly.pdbx_strand_id
1 'polypeptide(L)'
;WNPSAEQIFGYTADEMLGREAYGTIVAEDVRPQVEEVWKRLISGDESAHSVNDNLTKSGKTVTCEWYNTPVRDANNRIVGVISMVLDVTER
;
A
#
# COMPACT_ATOMS: atom_id res chain seq x y z
N TRP A 1 7.23 7.01 1.08
CA TRP A 1 6.67 7.67 -0.12
C TRP A 1 7.83 8.25 -0.90
N ASN A 2 8.19 7.64 -2.04
CA ASN A 2 9.33 8.08 -2.86
C ASN A 2 8.81 8.75 -4.16
N PRO A 3 9.68 9.32 -5.02
CA PRO A 3 9.23 9.99 -6.24
C PRO A 3 8.36 9.12 -7.17
N SER A 4 8.60 7.82 -7.23
CA SER A 4 7.77 6.90 -8.04
C SER A 4 6.34 6.78 -7.48
N ALA A 5 6.17 6.72 -6.15
CA ALA A 5 4.85 6.72 -5.54
C ALA A 5 4.11 8.04 -5.80
N GLU A 6 4.83 9.18 -5.79
CA GLU A 6 4.24 10.47 -6.17
C GLU A 6 3.75 10.48 -7.62
N GLN A 7 4.51 9.88 -8.53
CA GLN A 7 4.12 9.78 -9.94
C GLN A 7 2.87 8.90 -10.15
N ILE A 8 2.79 7.75 -9.46
CA ILE A 8 1.65 6.82 -9.59
C ILE A 8 0.38 7.44 -8.99
N PHE A 9 0.46 7.95 -7.76
CA PHE A 9 -0.73 8.36 -7.01
C PHE A 9 -1.03 9.85 -7.06
N GLY A 10 -0.08 10.70 -7.47
CA GLY A 10 -0.25 12.15 -7.57
C GLY A 10 -0.21 12.92 -6.24
N TYR A 11 0.05 12.25 -5.12
CA TYR A 11 0.28 12.89 -3.83
C TYR A 11 1.76 13.08 -3.60
N THR A 12 2.15 14.25 -3.05
CA THR A 12 3.54 14.47 -2.62
C THR A 12 3.84 13.73 -1.32
N ALA A 13 5.12 13.51 -1.02
CA ALA A 13 5.55 12.92 0.25
C ALA A 13 5.06 13.72 1.46
N ASP A 14 5.08 15.06 1.39
CA ASP A 14 4.61 15.94 2.47
C ASP A 14 3.10 15.81 2.70
N GLU A 15 2.33 15.55 1.66
CA GLU A 15 0.89 15.30 1.78
C GLU A 15 0.57 13.95 2.41
N MET A 16 1.43 12.95 2.18
CA MET A 16 1.21 11.57 2.63
C MET A 16 1.85 11.26 3.98
N LEU A 17 2.88 11.99 4.38
CA LEU A 17 3.54 11.79 5.66
C LEU A 17 2.56 12.07 6.80
N GLY A 18 2.42 11.12 7.73
CA GLY A 18 1.46 11.20 8.83
C GLY A 18 0.01 10.87 8.44
N ARG A 19 -0.26 10.50 7.19
CA ARG A 19 -1.57 9.98 6.75
C ARG A 19 -1.53 8.47 6.56
N GLU A 20 -2.69 7.85 6.69
CA GLU A 20 -2.85 6.42 6.39
C GLU A 20 -3.02 6.22 4.89
N ALA A 21 -2.09 5.47 4.27
CA ALA A 21 -2.19 5.12 2.86
C ALA A 21 -3.48 4.34 2.56
N TYR A 22 -3.86 3.40 3.44
CA TYR A 22 -5.09 2.60 3.31
C TYR A 22 -6.34 3.48 3.12
N GLY A 23 -6.55 4.48 3.97
CA GLY A 23 -7.70 5.38 3.87
C GLY A 23 -7.63 6.37 2.70
N THR A 24 -6.44 6.59 2.13
CA THR A 24 -6.21 7.65 1.12
C THR A 24 -6.19 7.11 -0.30
N ILE A 25 -5.54 5.97 -0.53
CA ILE A 25 -5.28 5.45 -1.87
C ILE A 25 -5.95 4.10 -2.15
N VAL A 26 -6.58 3.43 -1.19
CA VAL A 26 -7.31 2.17 -1.43
C VAL A 26 -8.78 2.48 -1.67
N ALA A 27 -9.29 2.03 -2.84
CA ALA A 27 -10.70 2.22 -3.20
C ALA A 27 -11.62 1.43 -2.25
N GLU A 28 -12.80 1.97 -1.95
CA GLU A 28 -13.69 1.43 -0.89
C GLU A 28 -14.19 0.02 -1.18
N ASP A 29 -14.38 -0.31 -2.45
CA ASP A 29 -14.84 -1.60 -2.95
C ASP A 29 -13.83 -2.73 -2.75
N VAL A 30 -12.53 -2.42 -2.78
CA VAL A 30 -11.45 -3.41 -2.60
C VAL A 30 -10.89 -3.46 -1.17
N ARG A 31 -11.36 -2.58 -0.28
CA ARG A 31 -10.94 -2.54 1.14
C ARG A 31 -11.03 -3.90 1.85
N PRO A 32 -12.11 -4.70 1.73
CA PRO A 32 -12.18 -6.00 2.40
C PRO A 32 -11.02 -6.94 2.01
N GLN A 33 -10.65 -6.97 0.73
CA GLN A 33 -9.53 -7.78 0.23
C GLN A 33 -8.19 -7.28 0.81
N VAL A 34 -7.98 -5.97 0.84
CA VAL A 34 -6.74 -5.38 1.37
C VAL A 34 -6.62 -5.59 2.89
N GLU A 35 -7.74 -5.61 3.63
CA GLU A 35 -7.74 -5.95 5.06
C GLU A 35 -7.28 -7.37 5.34
N GLU A 36 -7.61 -8.34 4.48
CA GLU A 36 -7.14 -9.72 4.62
C GLU A 36 -5.61 -9.80 4.44
N VAL A 37 -5.07 -9.07 3.47
CA VAL A 37 -3.63 -8.95 3.23
C VAL A 37 -2.95 -8.30 4.43
N TRP A 38 -3.55 -7.24 4.98
CA TRP A 38 -3.05 -6.56 6.18
C TRP A 38 -3.03 -7.46 7.41
N LYS A 39 -4.09 -8.26 7.63
CA LYS A 39 -4.15 -9.25 8.73
C LYS A 39 -3.02 -10.27 8.63
N ARG A 40 -2.72 -10.75 7.42
CA ARG A 40 -1.58 -11.65 7.18
C ARG A 40 -0.26 -10.96 7.51
N LEU A 41 -0.03 -9.74 7.04
CA LEU A 41 1.18 -8.96 7.32
C LEU A 41 1.44 -8.81 8.82
N ILE A 42 0.44 -8.39 9.60
CA ILE A 42 0.60 -8.18 11.05
C ILE A 42 0.71 -9.50 11.84
N SER A 43 0.33 -10.64 11.25
CA SER A 43 0.63 -11.97 11.80
C SER A 43 2.08 -12.41 11.51
N GLY A 44 2.80 -11.65 10.70
CA GLY A 44 4.19 -11.91 10.34
C GLY A 44 4.40 -12.65 9.03
N ASP A 45 3.36 -12.75 8.19
CA ASP A 45 3.47 -13.32 6.84
C ASP A 45 4.18 -12.34 5.89
N GLU A 46 5.38 -12.72 5.45
CA GLU A 46 6.22 -11.93 4.54
C GLU A 46 5.86 -12.14 3.06
N SER A 47 4.95 -13.09 2.76
CA SER A 47 4.47 -13.39 1.40
C SER A 47 3.20 -12.62 1.02
N ALA A 48 2.88 -11.57 1.77
CA ALA A 48 1.66 -10.81 1.59
C ALA A 48 1.73 -9.93 0.33
N HIS A 49 1.32 -10.56 -0.77
CA HIS A 49 1.12 -9.98 -2.09
C HIS A 49 -0.35 -9.67 -2.34
N SER A 50 -0.63 -8.61 -3.09
CA SER A 50 -1.98 -8.31 -3.56
C SER A 50 -1.97 -7.58 -4.90
N VAL A 51 -3.04 -7.78 -5.67
CA VAL A 51 -3.39 -6.91 -6.79
C VAL A 51 -4.75 -6.32 -6.46
N ASN A 52 -4.83 -5.00 -6.45
CA ASN A 52 -6.06 -4.28 -6.15
C ASN A 52 -6.04 -2.90 -6.80
N ASP A 53 -7.23 -2.32 -6.90
CA ASP A 53 -7.40 -0.98 -7.41
C ASP A 53 -7.05 0.07 -6.34
N ASN A 54 -6.48 1.16 -6.80
CA ASN A 54 -6.06 2.29 -6.00
C ASN A 54 -6.54 3.61 -6.60
N LEU A 55 -6.83 4.58 -5.74
CA LEU A 55 -7.28 5.91 -6.14
C LEU A 55 -6.11 6.89 -6.12
N THR A 56 -5.91 7.56 -7.24
CA THR A 56 -5.00 8.72 -7.33
C THR A 56 -5.64 9.96 -6.74
N LYS A 57 -4.84 10.98 -6.45
CA LYS A 57 -5.30 12.31 -6.02
C LYS A 57 -6.32 12.95 -6.96
N SER A 58 -6.22 12.64 -8.25
CA SER A 58 -7.16 13.14 -9.27
C SER A 58 -8.49 12.38 -9.32
N GLY A 59 -8.66 11.33 -8.51
CA GLY A 59 -9.83 10.46 -8.51
C GLY A 59 -9.81 9.37 -9.60
N LYS A 60 -8.72 9.25 -10.36
CA LYS A 60 -8.53 8.12 -11.30
C LYS A 60 -8.21 6.84 -10.53
N THR A 61 -8.74 5.73 -11.02
CA THR A 61 -8.38 4.39 -10.58
C THR A 61 -7.17 3.89 -11.34
N VAL A 62 -6.21 3.31 -10.62
CA VAL A 62 -5.07 2.56 -11.17
C VAL A 62 -5.02 1.18 -10.52
N THR A 63 -4.73 0.14 -11.30
CA THR A 63 -4.58 -1.21 -10.76
C THR A 63 -3.12 -1.42 -10.38
N CYS A 64 -2.89 -1.72 -9.11
CA CYS A 64 -1.54 -1.83 -8.56
C CYS A 64 -1.28 -3.25 -8.04
N GLU A 65 -0.08 -3.72 -8.32
CA GLU A 65 0.48 -4.93 -7.73
C GLU A 65 1.39 -4.55 -6.56
N TRP A 66 1.15 -5.15 -5.40
CA TRP A 66 1.75 -4.78 -4.13
C TRP A 66 2.58 -5.93 -3.54
N TYR A 67 3.75 -5.58 -3.06
CA TYR A 67 4.67 -6.44 -2.33
C TYR A 67 4.96 -5.80 -0.97
N ASN A 68 4.50 -6.46 0.10
CA ASN A 68 4.55 -5.88 1.43
C ASN A 68 5.42 -6.74 2.35
N THR A 69 6.28 -6.10 3.14
CA THR A 69 7.16 -6.77 4.10
C THR A 69 7.04 -6.12 5.47
N PRO A 70 6.72 -6.89 6.53
CA PRO A 70 6.69 -6.36 7.88
C PRO A 70 8.10 -5.96 8.34
N VAL A 71 8.22 -4.80 8.96
CA VAL A 71 9.46 -4.32 9.59
C VAL A 71 9.41 -4.65 11.06
N ARG A 72 10.50 -5.24 11.57
CA ARG A 72 10.60 -5.68 12.97
C ARG A 72 11.68 -4.90 13.73
N ASP A 73 11.43 -4.66 15.01
CA ASP A 73 12.45 -4.16 15.92
C ASP A 73 13.40 -5.28 16.40
N ALA A 74 14.37 -4.92 17.24
CA ALA A 74 15.31 -5.87 17.83
C ALA A 74 14.66 -6.94 18.74
N ASN A 75 13.41 -6.74 19.17
CA ASN A 75 12.64 -7.69 19.97
C ASN A 75 11.66 -8.51 19.12
N ASN A 76 11.82 -8.50 17.79
CA ASN A 76 10.96 -9.20 16.83
C ASN A 76 9.51 -8.69 16.76
N ARG A 77 9.22 -7.51 17.32
CA ARG A 77 7.90 -6.87 17.25
C ARG A 77 7.74 -6.15 15.92
N ILE A 78 6.58 -6.30 15.29
CA ILE A 78 6.26 -5.57 14.06
C ILE A 78 6.02 -4.10 14.41
N VAL A 79 6.83 -3.22 13.82
CA VAL A 79 6.80 -1.76 14.05
C VAL A 79 6.39 -0.98 12.81
N GLY A 80 6.22 -1.65 11.67
CA GLY A 80 5.77 -1.03 10.44
C GLY A 80 5.72 -2.01 9.27
N VAL A 81 5.48 -1.49 8.08
CA VAL A 81 5.48 -2.24 6.82
C VAL A 81 6.22 -1.42 5.78
N ILE A 82 7.06 -2.08 4.99
CA ILE A 82 7.61 -1.54 3.76
C ILE A 82 6.78 -2.12 2.62
N SER A 83 6.32 -1.24 1.73
CA SER A 83 5.52 -1.61 0.57
C SER A 83 6.25 -1.18 -0.70
N MET A 84 6.34 -2.11 -1.65
CA MET A 84 6.71 -1.83 -3.03
C MET A 84 5.46 -1.99 -3.89
N VAL A 85 5.28 -1.06 -4.82
CA VAL A 85 4.11 -1.00 -5.69
C VAL A 85 4.53 -0.92 -7.14
N LEU A 86 3.79 -1.61 -8.00
CA LEU A 86 3.89 -1.54 -9.45
C LEU A 86 2.52 -1.19 -10.03
N ASP A 87 2.44 -0.12 -10.81
CA ASP A 87 1.25 0.17 -11.61
C ASP A 87 1.20 -0.83 -12.79
N VAL A 88 0.14 -1.63 -12.82
CA VAL A 88 -0.12 -2.65 -13.84
C VAL A 88 -1.41 -2.37 -14.61
N THR A 89 -1.90 -1.13 -14.60
CA THR A 89 -3.18 -0.73 -15.21
C THR A 89 -3.25 -1.07 -16.71
N GLU A 90 -2.12 -1.01 -17.42
CA GLU A 90 -2.04 -1.30 -18.87
C GLU A 90 -1.66 -2.75 -19.21
N ARG A 91 -1.51 -3.62 -18.22
CA ARG A 91 -1.04 -5.00 -18.41
C ARG A 91 -2.10 -5.94 -18.99
#